data_AF-A0A2M9E5W0-F1
#
_entry.id   AF-A0A2M9E5W0-F1
#
_cell.length_a   1.000
_cell.length_b   1.000
_cell.length_c   1.000
_cell.angle_alpha   90.00
_cell.angle_beta   90.00
_cell.angle_gamma   90.00
#
_symmetry.space_group_name_H-M   'P 1'
#
loop_
_entity.id
_entity.type
_entity.pdbx_description
1 polymer ?
#
loop_
_entity_poly.entity_id
_entity_poly.type
_entity_poly.pdbx_seq_one_letter_code
_entity_poly.pdbx_strand_id
1 'polypeptide(L)'
;MRSCCAGRYGPHEHELATPMTTRRLLALNVGSSTLKGACYLLHAEGPGAQPRVVERSRAEIAVGADAQERLATLLEILSIPAPGPDVVVHRIAHGGDLRNASELDEDVRAKLDALVPFAPLHQPVALAFARAARLRWPQARQGVAFDTDFHVTLAPWSQRLPIPEAWDALGVRRYGFHGLAFASALRVVASQDAGILRSRAVFAHLGGVAASAPSRTVGAATPPWRSLRWGESRALPAPGISIPVRCCIC
;
A
#
# COMPACT_ATOMS: atom_id res chain seq x y z
N MET A 1 -74.03 12.83 -23.97
CA MET A 1 -72.86 13.04 -24.85
C MET A 1 -71.78 13.75 -24.06
N ARG A 2 -70.62 13.09 -23.84
CA ARG A 2 -69.23 13.61 -23.67
C ARG A 2 -68.98 14.65 -22.55
N SER A 3 -67.89 14.68 -21.77
CA SER A 3 -66.65 13.90 -21.69
C SER A 3 -65.78 14.51 -20.57
N CYS A 4 -65.02 13.64 -19.89
CA CYS A 4 -63.67 13.82 -19.32
C CYS A 4 -63.37 14.72 -18.11
N CYS A 5 -62.98 14.02 -17.04
CA CYS A 5 -62.01 14.37 -16.02
C CYS A 5 -60.75 15.03 -16.58
N ALA A 6 -60.24 16.06 -15.89
CA ALA A 6 -58.86 16.51 -15.99
C ALA A 6 -58.30 16.73 -14.58
N GLY A 7 -57.85 15.64 -13.96
CA GLY A 7 -56.98 15.70 -12.79
C GLY A 7 -55.65 16.33 -13.20
N ARG A 8 -55.29 17.43 -12.56
CA ARG A 8 -53.96 18.05 -12.72
C ARG A 8 -52.96 17.25 -11.88
N TYR A 9 -52.45 16.16 -12.43
CA TYR A 9 -51.18 15.60 -11.99
C TYR A 9 -50.08 16.37 -12.73
N GLY A 10 -49.40 17.28 -12.02
CA GLY A 10 -48.12 17.82 -12.51
C GLY A 10 -47.10 16.69 -12.57
N PRO A 11 -46.14 16.72 -13.52
CA PRO A 11 -45.03 15.79 -13.46
C PRO A 11 -44.26 16.09 -12.16
N HIS A 12 -44.27 15.13 -11.23
CA HIS A 12 -43.22 15.08 -10.22
C HIS A 12 -41.92 14.98 -11.00
N GLU A 13 -41.15 16.06 -11.02
CA GLU A 13 -39.75 16.02 -11.36
C GLU A 13 -39.13 14.97 -10.44
N HIS A 14 -38.94 13.77 -10.97
CA HIS A 14 -38.10 12.79 -10.34
C HIS A 14 -36.71 13.41 -10.33
N GLU A 15 -36.36 14.02 -9.20
CA GLU A 15 -34.99 14.31 -8.82
C GLU A 15 -34.25 12.97 -8.94
N LEU A 16 -33.61 12.78 -10.10
CA LEU A 16 -32.84 11.59 -10.41
C LEU A 16 -31.74 11.52 -9.38
N ALA A 17 -31.95 10.72 -8.33
CA ALA A 17 -30.99 10.50 -7.28
C ALA A 17 -29.64 10.21 -7.93
N THR A 18 -28.64 11.04 -7.62
CA THR A 18 -27.29 10.91 -8.15
C THR A 18 -26.84 9.46 -7.94
N PRO A 19 -26.42 8.74 -9.00
CA PRO A 19 -26.10 7.33 -8.89
C PRO A 19 -24.96 7.13 -7.89
N MET A 20 -25.28 6.50 -6.76
CA MET A 20 -24.29 6.13 -5.75
C MET A 20 -23.63 4.83 -6.17
N THR A 21 -22.31 4.84 -6.31
CA THR A 21 -21.54 3.62 -6.51
C THR A 21 -20.91 3.18 -5.19
N THR A 22 -21.23 1.97 -4.78
CA THR A 22 -20.62 1.31 -3.62
C THR A 22 -19.56 0.33 -4.11
N ARG A 23 -18.34 0.41 -3.55
CA ARG A 23 -17.26 -0.54 -3.82
C ARG A 23 -16.64 -1.06 -2.54
N ARG A 24 -16.27 -2.34 -2.54
CA ARG A 24 -15.57 -2.98 -1.44
C ARG A 24 -14.10 -3.17 -1.78
N LEU A 25 -13.23 -2.67 -0.91
CA LEU A 25 -11.78 -2.80 -1.03
C LEU A 25 -11.23 -3.63 0.13
N LEU A 26 -10.46 -4.67 -0.19
CA LEU A 26 -9.71 -5.45 0.79
C LEU A 26 -8.22 -5.08 0.70
N ALA A 27 -7.66 -4.53 1.77
CA ALA A 27 -6.23 -4.29 1.88
C ALA A 27 -5.57 -5.41 2.69
N LEU A 28 -4.53 -6.03 2.12
CA LEU A 28 -3.74 -7.07 2.74
C LEU A 28 -2.32 -6.57 3.02
N ASN A 29 -1.88 -6.79 4.26
CA ASN A 29 -0.52 -6.52 4.70
C ASN A 29 0.08 -7.79 5.29
N VAL A 30 1.02 -8.37 4.56
CA VAL A 30 1.72 -9.60 4.96
C VAL A 30 3.07 -9.22 5.57
N GLY A 31 3.23 -9.45 6.87
CA GLY A 31 4.49 -9.36 7.59
C GLY A 31 5.19 -10.71 7.71
N SER A 32 6.25 -10.77 8.50
CA SER A 32 6.98 -12.02 8.78
C SER A 32 6.20 -13.00 9.66
N SER A 33 5.50 -12.49 10.67
CA SER A 33 4.73 -13.30 11.63
C SER A 33 3.22 -13.16 11.47
N THR A 34 2.78 -12.12 10.77
CA THR A 34 1.42 -11.60 10.88
C THR A 34 0.85 -11.22 9.52
N LEU A 35 -0.36 -11.70 9.24
CA LEU A 35 -1.21 -11.23 8.16
C LEU A 35 -2.26 -10.27 8.74
N LYS A 36 -2.22 -9.02 8.31
CA LYS A 36 -3.23 -8.01 8.66
C LYS A 36 -4.13 -7.73 7.46
N GLY A 37 -5.44 -7.74 7.70
CA GLY A 37 -6.45 -7.41 6.72
C GLY A 37 -7.27 -6.19 7.15
N ALA A 38 -7.67 -5.38 6.17
CA ALA A 38 -8.66 -4.33 6.38
C ALA A 38 -9.65 -4.31 5.22
N CYS A 39 -10.94 -4.38 5.51
CA CYS A 39 -12.01 -4.22 4.54
C CYS A 39 -12.57 -2.80 4.63
N TYR A 40 -12.79 -2.17 3.49
CA TYR A 40 -13.38 -0.83 3.38
C TYR A 40 -14.58 -0.88 2.46
N LEU A 41 -15.69 -0.29 2.89
CA LEU A 41 -16.82 0.03 2.02
C LEU A 41 -16.69 1.50 1.60
N LEU A 42 -16.65 1.73 0.30
CA LEU A 42 -16.43 3.04 -0.32
C LEU A 42 -17.68 3.48 -1.06
N HIS A 43 -18.18 4.69 -0.78
CA HIS A 43 -19.29 5.31 -1.50
C HIS A 43 -18.78 6.50 -2.33
N ALA A 44 -19.21 6.58 -3.58
CA ALA A 44 -19.01 7.75 -4.43
C ALA A 44 -20.37 8.22 -4.98
N GLU A 45 -20.67 9.50 -4.78
CA GLU A 45 -21.90 10.17 -5.23
C GLU A 45 -21.71 10.69 -6.65
N GLY A 46 -21.83 9.79 -7.62
CA GLY A 46 -21.72 10.09 -9.04
C GLY A 46 -20.31 9.98 -9.64
N PRO A 47 -20.21 10.04 -10.98
CA PRO A 47 -18.96 9.85 -11.69
C PRO A 47 -17.91 10.92 -11.31
N GLY A 48 -16.72 10.48 -10.92
CA GLY A 48 -15.61 11.37 -10.57
C GLY A 48 -15.64 11.93 -9.14
N ALA A 49 -16.69 11.64 -8.35
CA ALA A 49 -16.72 11.99 -6.94
C ALA A 49 -15.61 11.25 -6.16
N GLN A 50 -15.00 11.93 -5.19
CA GLN A 50 -14.01 11.28 -4.33
C GLN A 50 -14.70 10.23 -3.45
N PRO A 51 -14.25 8.96 -3.49
CA PRO A 51 -14.85 7.91 -2.69
C PRO A 51 -14.63 8.17 -1.19
N ARG A 52 -15.70 8.05 -0.41
CA ARG A 52 -15.68 8.16 1.05
C ARG A 52 -15.79 6.78 1.68
N VAL A 53 -14.98 6.54 2.71
CA VAL A 53 -15.09 5.31 3.51
C VAL A 53 -16.32 5.43 4.40
N VAL A 54 -17.28 4.51 4.26
CA VAL A 54 -18.49 4.46 5.08
C VAL A 54 -18.44 3.35 6.13
N GLU A 55 -17.67 2.29 5.87
CA GLU A 55 -17.48 1.19 6.81
C GLU A 55 -16.02 0.71 6.76
N ARG A 56 -15.51 0.27 7.92
CA ARG A 56 -14.18 -0.30 8.04
C ARG A 56 -14.16 -1.42 9.06
N SER A 57 -13.68 -2.59 8.64
CA SER A 57 -13.31 -3.69 9.54
C SER A 57 -11.82 -4.02 9.40
N ARG A 58 -11.22 -4.54 10.47
CA ARG A 58 -9.82 -4.99 10.47
C ARG A 58 -9.69 -6.29 11.25
N ALA A 59 -8.78 -7.13 10.80
CA ALA A 59 -8.43 -8.37 11.46
C ALA A 59 -6.93 -8.64 11.31
N GLU A 60 -6.40 -9.41 12.24
CA GLU A 60 -5.00 -9.80 12.28
C GLU A 60 -4.90 -11.26 12.70
N ILE A 61 -4.11 -12.04 11.97
CA ILE A 61 -3.85 -13.44 12.25
C ILE A 61 -2.36 -13.74 12.06
N ALA A 62 -1.89 -14.87 12.58
CA ALA A 62 -0.55 -15.37 12.24
C ALA A 62 -0.45 -15.70 10.75
N VAL A 63 0.73 -15.41 10.16
CA VAL A 63 1.12 -15.99 8.86
C VAL A 63 1.37 -17.49 9.07
N GLY A 64 0.94 -18.28 8.09
CA GLY A 64 1.12 -19.73 8.06
C GLY A 64 1.68 -20.16 6.71
N ALA A 65 1.94 -21.45 6.57
CA ALA A 65 2.55 -22.02 5.37
C ALA A 65 1.67 -21.88 4.12
N ASP A 66 0.34 -22.02 4.26
CA ASP A 66 -0.61 -21.95 3.15
C ASP A 66 -1.32 -20.59 3.10
N ALA A 67 -1.04 -19.82 2.03
CA ALA A 67 -1.64 -18.50 1.84
C ALA A 67 -3.16 -18.54 1.61
N GLN A 68 -3.71 -19.59 0.99
CA GLN A 68 -5.15 -19.72 0.76
C GLN A 68 -5.89 -20.02 2.06
N GLU A 69 -5.37 -20.94 2.86
CA GLU A 69 -5.94 -21.27 4.18
C GLU A 69 -5.93 -20.04 5.09
N ARG A 70 -4.78 -19.37 5.20
CA ARG A 70 -4.69 -18.17 6.04
C ARG A 70 -5.57 -17.04 5.52
N LEU A 71 -5.67 -16.86 4.20
CA LEU A 71 -6.59 -15.89 3.63
C LEU A 71 -8.04 -16.23 4.02
N ALA A 72 -8.46 -17.49 3.94
CA ALA A 72 -9.80 -17.91 4.36
C ALA A 72 -10.07 -17.59 5.84
N THR A 73 -9.15 -17.94 6.75
CA THR A 73 -9.28 -17.62 8.18
C THR A 73 -9.42 -16.12 8.43
N LEU A 74 -8.62 -15.29 7.73
CA LEU A 74 -8.70 -13.84 7.87
C LEU A 74 -10.09 -13.32 7.45
N LEU A 75 -10.65 -13.87 6.37
CA LEU A 75 -11.92 -13.44 5.81
C LEU A 75 -13.12 -13.81 6.69
N GLU A 76 -13.06 -14.95 7.38
CA GLU A 76 -14.06 -15.33 8.39
C GLU A 76 -14.13 -14.27 9.49
N ILE A 77 -12.98 -13.83 10.01
CA ILE A 77 -12.92 -12.79 11.05
C ILE A 77 -13.40 -11.44 10.52
N LEU A 78 -13.03 -11.08 9.28
CA LEU A 78 -13.47 -9.84 8.64
C LEU A 78 -14.97 -9.86 8.27
N SER A 79 -15.62 -11.03 8.29
CA SER A 79 -17.02 -11.23 7.91
C SER A 79 -17.36 -10.60 6.56
N ILE A 80 -16.49 -10.79 5.55
CA ILE A 80 -16.70 -10.20 4.22
C ILE A 80 -17.87 -10.90 3.52
N PRO A 81 -18.97 -10.18 3.20
CA PRO A 81 -20.13 -10.78 2.56
C PRO A 81 -19.85 -11.07 1.07
N ALA A 82 -20.60 -12.03 0.51
CA ALA A 82 -20.63 -12.26 -0.93
C ALA A 82 -21.12 -10.99 -1.69
N PRO A 83 -20.65 -10.73 -2.92
CA PRO A 83 -19.75 -11.55 -3.74
C PRO A 83 -18.26 -11.45 -3.40
N GLY A 84 -17.88 -10.63 -2.40
CA GLY A 84 -16.48 -10.37 -2.04
C GLY A 84 -16.06 -8.91 -2.30
N PRO A 85 -14.74 -8.63 -2.35
CA PRO A 85 -14.22 -7.31 -2.70
C PRO A 85 -14.19 -7.08 -4.22
N ASP A 86 -14.42 -5.84 -4.65
CA ASP A 86 -14.20 -5.39 -6.03
C ASP A 86 -12.71 -5.18 -6.32
N VAL A 87 -11.95 -4.81 -5.28
CA VAL A 87 -10.51 -4.53 -5.35
C VAL A 87 -9.79 -5.16 -4.17
N VAL A 88 -8.68 -5.85 -4.45
CA VAL A 88 -7.73 -6.31 -3.43
C VAL A 88 -6.43 -5.54 -3.58
N VAL A 89 -5.95 -4.89 -2.52
CA VAL A 89 -4.68 -4.15 -2.52
C VAL A 89 -3.67 -4.85 -1.63
N HIS A 90 -2.49 -5.15 -2.18
CA HIS A 90 -1.41 -5.82 -1.46
C HIS A 90 -0.31 -4.83 -1.12
N ARG A 91 0.07 -4.75 0.16
CA ARG A 91 1.31 -4.10 0.56
C ARG A 91 2.49 -4.96 0.12
N ILE A 92 3.41 -4.35 -0.61
CA ILE A 92 4.68 -4.96 -1.02
C ILE A 92 5.82 -4.19 -0.36
N ALA A 93 6.71 -4.90 0.34
CA ALA A 93 7.83 -4.26 1.02
C ALA A 93 8.83 -3.66 0.03
N HIS A 94 9.22 -4.43 -1.00
CA HIS A 94 10.23 -4.02 -1.98
C HIS A 94 9.63 -3.94 -3.40
N GLY A 95 9.43 -2.72 -3.90
CA GLY A 95 8.95 -2.46 -5.26
C GLY A 95 10.07 -2.29 -6.28
N GLY A 96 11.33 -2.15 -5.82
CA GLY A 96 12.45 -1.85 -6.72
C GLY A 96 12.24 -0.50 -7.38
N ASP A 97 12.25 -0.49 -8.71
CA ASP A 97 11.98 0.71 -9.52
C ASP A 97 10.50 0.91 -9.85
N LEU A 98 9.62 0.01 -9.43
CA LEU A 98 8.17 0.21 -9.57
C LEU A 98 7.74 1.41 -8.72
N ARG A 99 6.89 2.26 -9.30
CA ARG A 99 6.45 3.51 -8.69
C ARG A 99 4.94 3.61 -8.69
N ASN A 100 4.43 4.34 -7.71
CA ASN A 100 3.02 4.55 -7.44
C ASN A 100 2.28 3.24 -7.13
N ALA A 101 1.06 3.35 -6.63
CA ALA A 101 0.17 2.21 -6.63
C ALA A 101 -0.15 1.83 -8.07
N SER A 102 0.02 0.55 -8.42
CA SER A 102 -0.23 0.03 -9.76
C SER A 102 -1.20 -1.16 -9.71
N GLU A 103 -1.83 -1.44 -10.84
CA GLU A 103 -2.52 -2.73 -11.02
C GLU A 103 -1.48 -3.85 -10.98
N LEU A 104 -1.87 -4.98 -10.38
CA LEU A 104 -1.08 -6.21 -10.36
C LEU A 104 -1.48 -7.05 -11.57
N ASP A 105 -0.94 -6.65 -12.72
CA ASP A 105 -0.95 -7.43 -13.96
C ASP A 105 0.25 -8.39 -14.01
N GLU A 106 0.38 -9.10 -15.14
CA GLU A 106 1.43 -10.09 -15.34
C GLU A 106 2.83 -9.46 -15.43
N ASP A 107 2.95 -8.27 -16.02
CA ASP A 107 4.23 -7.56 -16.15
C ASP A 107 4.74 -7.05 -14.80
N VAL A 108 3.85 -6.47 -13.99
CA VAL A 108 4.14 -6.06 -12.61
C VAL A 108 4.49 -7.29 -11.77
N ARG A 109 3.75 -8.40 -11.92
CA ARG A 109 4.06 -9.65 -11.21
C ARG A 109 5.46 -10.16 -11.55
N ALA A 110 5.83 -10.23 -12.82
CA ALA A 110 7.14 -10.69 -13.25
C ALA A 110 8.27 -9.79 -12.69
N LYS A 111 8.08 -8.47 -12.68
CA LYS A 111 9.03 -7.53 -12.07
C LYS A 111 9.15 -7.75 -10.56
N LEU A 112 8.04 -8.03 -9.87
CA LEU A 112 8.06 -8.32 -8.43
C LEU A 112 8.70 -9.67 -8.10
N ASP A 113 8.53 -10.68 -8.95
CA ASP A 113 9.22 -11.97 -8.81
C ASP A 113 10.74 -11.81 -9.00
N ALA A 114 11.18 -10.97 -9.95
CA ALA A 114 12.60 -10.66 -10.16
C ALA A 114 13.26 -9.94 -8.96
N LEU A 115 12.47 -9.34 -8.07
CA LEU A 115 12.94 -8.68 -6.85
C LEU A 115 13.05 -9.60 -5.63
N VAL A 116 12.71 -10.88 -5.75
CA VAL A 116 12.85 -11.87 -4.66
C VAL A 116 14.26 -11.88 -4.05
N PRO A 117 15.38 -11.79 -4.80
CA PRO A 117 16.71 -11.72 -4.21
C PRO A 117 16.93 -10.54 -3.24
N PHE A 118 16.19 -9.43 -3.40
CA PHE A 118 16.29 -8.26 -2.52
C PHE A 118 15.44 -8.37 -1.25
N ALA A 119 14.41 -9.21 -1.26
CA ALA A 119 13.51 -9.40 -0.13
C ALA A 119 13.07 -10.88 0.01
N PRO A 120 14.02 -11.82 0.18
CA PRO A 120 13.77 -13.26 0.03
C PRO A 120 12.77 -13.83 1.05
N LEU A 121 12.64 -13.18 2.21
CA LEU A 121 11.78 -13.64 3.30
C LEU A 121 10.40 -12.95 3.32
N HIS A 122 10.21 -11.89 2.53
CA HIS A 122 8.95 -11.12 2.51
C HIS A 122 8.26 -11.20 1.15
N GLN A 123 9.03 -11.06 0.07
CA GLN A 123 8.49 -10.99 -1.29
C GLN A 123 7.72 -12.25 -1.69
N PRO A 124 8.25 -13.49 -1.50
CA PRO A 124 7.52 -14.68 -1.91
C PRO A 124 6.20 -14.86 -1.16
N VAL A 125 6.18 -14.51 0.13
CA VAL A 125 4.99 -14.62 0.98
C VAL A 125 3.92 -13.62 0.52
N ALA A 126 4.29 -12.35 0.28
CA ALA A 126 3.36 -11.34 -0.22
C ALA A 126 2.75 -11.75 -1.58
N LEU A 127 3.58 -12.28 -2.50
CA LEU A 127 3.11 -12.74 -3.80
C LEU A 127 2.26 -14.01 -3.72
N ALA A 128 2.48 -14.88 -2.73
CA ALA A 128 1.62 -16.03 -2.47
C ALA A 128 0.19 -15.60 -2.06
N PHE A 129 0.05 -14.57 -1.22
CA PHE A 129 -1.27 -14.01 -0.88
C PHE A 129 -1.94 -13.31 -2.07
N ALA A 130 -1.17 -12.65 -2.94
CA ALA A 130 -1.72 -12.10 -4.17
C ALA A 130 -2.27 -13.19 -5.11
N ARG A 131 -1.54 -14.30 -5.27
CA ARG A 131 -2.03 -15.47 -6.01
C ARG A 131 -3.27 -16.08 -5.37
N ALA A 132 -3.28 -16.25 -4.04
CA ALA A 132 -4.46 -16.77 -3.32
C ALA A 132 -5.70 -15.88 -3.53
N ALA A 133 -5.53 -14.55 -3.44
CA ALA A 133 -6.61 -13.61 -3.72
C ALA A 133 -7.09 -13.69 -5.18
N ARG A 134 -6.18 -13.92 -6.15
CA ARG A 134 -6.52 -14.02 -7.58
C ARG A 134 -7.35 -15.26 -7.87
N LEU A 135 -6.99 -16.38 -7.25
CA LEU A 135 -7.73 -17.62 -7.35
C LEU A 135 -9.12 -17.49 -6.72
N ARG A 136 -9.22 -16.82 -5.56
CA ARG A 136 -10.48 -16.68 -4.82
C ARG A 136 -11.46 -15.70 -5.47
N TRP A 137 -10.98 -14.60 -6.04
CA TRP A 137 -11.78 -13.58 -6.73
C TRP A 137 -11.18 -13.23 -8.09
N PRO A 138 -11.42 -14.05 -9.13
CA PRO A 138 -10.88 -13.82 -10.47
C PRO A 138 -11.31 -12.49 -11.09
N GLN A 139 -12.52 -12.02 -10.74
CA GLN A 139 -13.10 -10.77 -11.24
C GLN A 139 -12.64 -9.52 -10.47
N ALA A 140 -12.06 -9.68 -9.27
CA ALA A 140 -11.58 -8.55 -8.50
C ALA A 140 -10.32 -7.97 -9.14
N ARG A 141 -10.23 -6.64 -9.22
CA ARG A 141 -8.98 -5.99 -9.59
C ARG A 141 -7.99 -6.14 -8.45
N GLN A 142 -6.72 -6.30 -8.79
CA GLN A 142 -5.67 -6.35 -7.79
C GLN A 142 -4.74 -5.18 -7.97
N GLY A 143 -4.42 -4.50 -6.88
CA GLY A 143 -3.44 -3.44 -6.84
C GLY A 143 -2.30 -3.79 -5.89
N VAL A 144 -1.16 -3.14 -6.11
CA VAL A 144 0.00 -3.21 -5.22
C VAL A 144 0.38 -1.81 -4.76
N ALA A 145 0.84 -1.72 -3.52
CA ALA A 145 1.37 -0.49 -2.94
C ALA A 145 2.71 -0.78 -2.27
N PHE A 146 3.74 0.00 -2.62
CA PHE A 146 5.12 -0.29 -2.25
C PHE A 146 5.61 0.57 -1.09
N ASP A 147 6.30 -0.04 -0.13
CA ASP A 147 6.96 0.72 0.95
C ASP A 147 8.20 1.51 0.50
N THR A 148 8.71 1.20 -0.68
CA THR A 148 9.85 1.87 -1.31
C THR A 148 9.44 3.14 -2.05
N ASP A 149 8.16 3.28 -2.39
CA ASP A 149 7.66 4.33 -3.28
C ASP A 149 7.84 5.75 -2.73
N PHE A 150 7.66 5.95 -1.42
CA PHE A 150 7.84 7.26 -0.78
C PHE A 150 9.27 7.81 -0.95
N HIS A 151 10.25 6.92 -1.09
CA HIS A 151 11.67 7.24 -1.05
C HIS A 151 12.30 7.37 -2.44
N VAL A 152 11.54 7.17 -3.52
CA VAL A 152 12.04 7.25 -4.92
C VAL A 152 12.62 8.62 -5.28
N THR A 153 12.34 9.62 -4.46
CA THR A 153 12.78 11.01 -4.61
C THR A 153 14.06 11.33 -3.82
N LEU A 154 14.67 10.33 -3.17
CA LEU A 154 16.01 10.44 -2.59
C LEU A 154 16.99 10.86 -3.68
N ALA A 155 17.86 11.82 -3.37
CA ALA A 155 18.89 12.22 -4.31
C ALA A 155 19.80 11.03 -4.70
N PRO A 156 20.34 10.96 -5.93
CA PRO A 156 21.13 9.82 -6.39
C PRO A 156 22.29 9.44 -5.46
N TRP A 157 22.99 10.43 -4.89
CA TRP A 157 24.07 10.21 -3.92
C TRP A 157 23.59 9.64 -2.57
N SER A 158 22.31 9.82 -2.23
CA SER A 158 21.70 9.26 -1.02
C SER A 158 21.24 7.81 -1.24
N GLN A 159 20.92 7.45 -2.49
CA GLN A 159 20.61 6.07 -2.87
C GLN A 159 21.88 5.22 -3.02
N ARG A 160 22.95 5.78 -3.58
CA ARG A 160 24.19 5.06 -3.85
C ARG A 160 24.88 4.55 -2.58
N LEU A 161 25.37 3.32 -2.65
CA LEU A 161 26.24 2.70 -1.64
C LEU A 161 27.71 2.82 -2.07
N PRO A 162 28.67 2.89 -1.13
CA PRO A 162 30.10 2.91 -1.45
C PRO A 162 30.60 1.50 -1.82
N ILE A 163 30.05 0.94 -2.91
CA ILE A 163 30.31 -0.40 -3.43
C ILE A 163 30.70 -0.31 -4.93
N PRO A 164 31.29 -1.37 -5.51
CA PRO A 164 31.64 -1.36 -6.94
C PRO A 164 30.41 -1.14 -7.83
N GLU A 165 30.59 -0.42 -8.92
CA GLU A 165 29.50 0.01 -9.82
C GLU A 165 28.71 -1.16 -10.42
N ALA A 166 29.35 -2.30 -10.65
CA ALA A 166 28.68 -3.52 -11.10
C ALA A 166 27.53 -3.95 -10.17
N TRP A 167 27.66 -3.76 -8.85
CA TRP A 167 26.59 -4.08 -7.90
C TRP A 167 25.47 -3.06 -7.92
N ASP A 168 25.78 -1.78 -8.12
CA ASP A 168 24.77 -0.74 -8.31
C ASP A 168 23.96 -1.03 -9.59
N ALA A 169 24.62 -1.43 -10.68
CA ALA A 169 23.99 -1.84 -11.94
C ALA A 169 23.07 -3.06 -11.78
N LEU A 170 23.35 -3.94 -10.80
CA LEU A 170 22.47 -5.04 -10.42
C LEU A 170 21.32 -4.62 -9.49
N GLY A 171 21.24 -3.35 -9.09
CA GLY A 171 20.18 -2.81 -8.23
C GLY A 171 20.52 -2.78 -6.73
N VAL A 172 21.78 -3.03 -6.34
CA VAL A 172 22.19 -2.95 -4.92
C VAL A 172 22.39 -1.49 -4.51
N ARG A 173 21.34 -0.90 -3.94
CA ARG A 173 21.30 0.51 -3.53
C ARG A 173 20.36 0.71 -2.34
N ARG A 174 20.35 1.91 -1.76
CA ARG A 174 19.37 2.31 -0.74
C ARG A 174 18.05 2.67 -1.42
N TYR A 175 17.01 1.87 -1.17
CA TYR A 175 15.65 2.16 -1.61
C TYR A 175 14.86 2.95 -0.55
N GLY A 176 15.00 2.57 0.73
CA GLY A 176 14.16 3.05 1.82
C GLY A 176 12.86 2.26 1.97
N PHE A 177 12.37 2.13 3.20
CA PHE A 177 11.20 1.30 3.54
C PHE A 177 10.23 2.05 4.46
N HIS A 178 9.11 1.40 4.80
CA HIS A 178 8.02 1.98 5.58
C HIS A 178 7.40 3.23 4.92
N GLY A 179 7.58 3.39 3.61
CA GLY A 179 7.12 4.55 2.86
C GLY A 179 5.61 4.77 2.93
N LEU A 180 4.81 3.70 3.01
CA LEU A 180 3.36 3.84 3.20
C LEU A 180 3.02 4.45 4.56
N ALA A 181 3.78 4.10 5.61
CA ALA A 181 3.61 4.68 6.94
C ALA A 181 4.04 6.15 6.97
N PHE A 182 5.18 6.49 6.36
CA PHE A 182 5.63 7.89 6.23
C PHE A 182 4.65 8.73 5.41
N ALA A 183 4.16 8.23 4.29
CA ALA A 183 3.16 8.90 3.48
C ALA A 183 1.86 9.14 4.27
N SER A 184 1.41 8.15 5.06
CA SER A 184 0.25 8.32 5.94
C SER A 184 0.48 9.37 7.03
N ALA A 185 1.64 9.32 7.71
CA ALA A 185 1.97 10.28 8.76
C ALA A 185 2.04 11.71 8.20
N LEU A 186 2.69 11.89 7.06
CA LEU A 186 2.79 13.17 6.38
C LEU A 186 1.41 13.72 6.00
N ARG A 187 0.50 12.89 5.48
CA ARG A 187 -0.88 13.32 5.16
C ARG A 187 -1.63 13.80 6.41
N VAL A 188 -1.52 13.08 7.52
CA VAL A 188 -2.19 13.42 8.79
C VAL A 188 -1.64 14.71 9.40
N VAL A 189 -0.32 14.92 9.34
CA VAL A 189 0.29 16.16 9.84
C VAL A 189 -0.08 17.32 8.91
N ALA A 190 -0.03 17.13 7.59
CA ALA A 190 -0.34 18.17 6.62
C ALA A 190 -1.81 18.62 6.65
N SER A 191 -2.74 17.76 7.05
CA SER A 191 -4.14 18.16 7.26
C SER A 191 -4.34 19.06 8.47
N GLN A 192 -3.39 19.08 9.41
CA GLN A 192 -3.41 19.94 10.61
C GLN A 192 -2.58 21.20 10.39
N ASP A 193 -1.45 21.08 9.71
CA ASP A 193 -0.58 22.18 9.33
C ASP A 193 0.00 21.96 7.93
N ALA A 194 -0.57 22.64 6.94
CA ALA A 194 -0.09 22.58 5.56
C ALA A 194 1.34 23.15 5.39
N GLY A 195 1.83 23.94 6.36
CA GLY A 195 3.19 24.46 6.41
C GLY A 195 4.26 23.37 6.47
N ILE A 196 3.94 22.17 6.96
CA ILE A 196 4.87 21.03 7.00
C ILE A 196 5.39 20.66 5.61
N LEU A 197 4.58 20.84 4.56
CA LEU A 197 4.93 20.50 3.18
C LEU A 197 6.06 21.36 2.62
N ARG A 198 6.31 22.53 3.23
CA ARG A 198 7.38 23.46 2.85
C ARG A 198 8.52 23.49 3.88
N SER A 199 8.42 22.70 4.94
CA SER A 199 9.36 22.68 6.06
C SER A 199 10.37 21.54 5.92
N ARG A 200 11.47 21.64 6.68
CA ARG A 200 12.38 20.51 6.90
C ARG A 200 11.88 19.70 8.09
N ALA A 201 11.47 18.46 7.84
CA ALA A 201 10.94 17.58 8.87
C ALA A 201 11.71 16.26 8.95
N VAL A 202 11.82 15.73 10.17
CA VAL A 202 12.31 14.38 10.44
C VAL A 202 11.16 13.56 10.97
N PHE A 203 10.89 12.44 10.31
CA PHE A 203 9.92 11.45 10.79
C PHE A 203 10.69 10.23 11.29
N ALA A 204 10.32 9.73 12.46
CA ALA A 204 10.83 8.48 13.02
C ALA A 204 9.70 7.46 13.09
N HIS A 205 9.78 6.39 12.30
CA HIS A 205 8.88 5.25 12.42
C HIS A 205 9.51 4.24 13.38
N LEU A 206 9.02 4.22 14.63
CA LEU A 206 9.52 3.34 15.68
C LEU A 206 8.59 2.13 15.81
N GLY A 207 9.02 0.98 15.29
CA GLY A 207 8.28 -0.27 15.30
C GLY A 207 9.21 -1.47 15.13
N GLY A 208 8.66 -2.69 15.17
CA GLY A 208 9.46 -3.91 15.00
C GLY A 208 10.03 -4.03 13.59
N VAL A 209 11.35 -3.88 13.45
CA VAL A 209 12.07 -4.26 12.23
C VAL A 209 12.37 -5.76 12.34
N ALA A 210 11.64 -6.60 11.62
CA ALA A 210 11.94 -8.02 11.57
C ALA A 210 13.16 -8.26 10.67
N ALA A 211 14.35 -8.01 11.19
CA ALA A 211 15.59 -8.49 10.58
C ALA A 211 15.74 -9.98 10.90
N SER A 212 15.27 -10.84 10.01
CA SER A 212 15.54 -12.28 10.07
C SER A 212 16.96 -12.55 9.58
N ALA A 213 17.92 -12.55 10.50
CA ALA A 213 19.23 -13.14 10.27
C ALA A 213 19.18 -14.63 10.67
N PRO A 214 19.55 -15.58 9.80
CA PRO A 214 19.76 -16.96 10.24
C PRO A 214 20.99 -17.01 11.15
N SER A 215 20.80 -17.51 12.37
CA SER A 215 21.84 -17.71 13.37
C SER A 215 22.88 -18.73 12.88
N ARG A 216 24.06 -18.25 12.48
CA ARG A 216 25.32 -19.00 12.58
C ARG A 216 26.41 -18.08 13.12
N THR A 217 26.86 -18.40 14.33
CA THR A 217 27.90 -17.74 15.10
C THR A 217 29.25 -17.77 14.37
N VAL A 218 29.87 -16.62 14.11
CA VAL A 218 31.31 -16.34 14.34
C VAL A 218 31.52 -14.81 14.42
N GLY A 219 32.07 -14.33 15.54
CA GLY A 219 33.04 -13.22 15.60
C GLY A 219 32.54 -11.77 15.44
N ALA A 220 32.55 -11.04 16.56
CA ALA A 220 32.58 -9.57 16.65
C ALA A 220 31.36 -8.82 16.04
N ALA A 221 30.25 -8.81 16.78
CA ALA A 221 29.16 -7.87 16.56
C ALA A 221 29.64 -6.43 16.83
N THR A 222 29.82 -5.66 15.76
CA THR A 222 29.83 -4.20 15.82
C THR A 222 28.40 -3.77 16.14
N PRO A 223 28.14 -2.90 17.13
CA PRO A 223 26.79 -2.61 17.54
C PRO A 223 26.01 -1.91 16.42
N PRO A 224 24.68 -2.15 16.29
CA PRO A 224 23.88 -1.80 15.11
C PRO A 224 23.70 -0.29 14.87
N TRP A 225 24.26 0.58 15.71
CA TRP A 225 24.07 2.03 15.67
C TRP A 225 25.13 2.82 14.87
N ARG A 226 26.08 2.16 14.20
CA ARG A 226 27.09 2.83 13.37
C ARG A 226 26.73 2.87 11.88
N SER A 227 25.71 3.63 11.50
CA SER A 227 25.67 4.36 10.22
C SER A 227 24.42 5.23 10.05
N LEU A 228 24.19 6.18 10.96
CA LEU A 228 23.34 7.34 10.64
C LEU A 228 24.09 8.19 9.60
N ARG A 229 23.80 7.99 8.31
CA ARG A 229 24.19 8.93 7.25
C ARG A 229 22.96 9.56 6.62
N TRP A 230 22.91 10.88 6.72
CA TRP A 230 21.82 11.74 6.30
C TRP A 230 21.81 11.89 4.77
N GLY A 231 20.67 11.61 4.16
CA GLY A 231 20.36 11.95 2.77
C GLY A 231 19.15 12.88 2.71
N GLU A 232 19.14 13.79 1.74
CA GLU A 232 17.97 14.64 1.47
C GLU A 232 17.05 13.92 0.47
N SER A 233 15.77 13.77 0.83
CA SER A 233 14.72 13.23 -0.05
C SER A 233 13.69 14.31 -0.34
N ARG A 234 13.11 14.30 -1.55
CA ARG A 234 12.05 15.24 -1.96
C ARG A 234 10.72 14.53 -2.21
N ALA A 235 9.98 14.12 -1.18
CA ALA A 235 8.70 13.41 -1.40
C ALA A 235 7.73 14.27 -2.25
N LEU A 236 7.15 13.68 -3.29
CA LEU A 236 6.09 14.28 -4.09
C LEU A 236 4.74 13.70 -3.66
N PRO A 237 3.78 14.50 -3.15
CA PRO A 237 2.38 14.22 -3.39
C PRO A 237 2.05 14.55 -4.86
N ALA A 238 0.82 14.32 -5.29
CA ALA A 238 0.28 14.69 -6.61
C ALA A 238 0.75 16.09 -7.12
N PRO A 239 0.76 16.31 -8.45
CA PRO A 239 1.80 17.06 -9.16
C PRO A 239 2.03 18.49 -8.62
N GLY A 240 3.27 18.79 -8.23
CA GLY A 240 3.76 20.17 -8.08
C GLY A 240 4.41 20.55 -6.75
N ILE A 241 4.44 19.68 -5.73
CA ILE A 241 5.00 20.03 -4.41
C ILE A 241 6.14 19.07 -4.05
N SER A 242 7.38 19.56 -4.04
CA SER A 242 8.55 18.82 -3.54
C SER A 242 8.74 19.06 -2.04
N ILE A 243 8.68 18.01 -1.22
CA ILE A 243 8.79 18.11 0.24
C ILE A 243 10.14 17.55 0.69
N PRO A 244 11.03 18.34 1.31
CA PRO A 244 12.28 17.83 1.84
C PRO A 244 12.03 17.00 3.11
N VAL A 245 11.81 15.70 2.97
CA VAL A 245 11.66 14.76 4.09
C VAL A 245 12.98 14.04 4.32
N ARG A 246 13.54 14.16 5.52
CA ARG A 246 14.68 13.32 5.93
C ARG A 246 14.12 12.11 6.66
N CYS A 247 14.28 10.94 6.04
CA CYS A 247 13.85 9.67 6.62
C CYS A 247 15.03 8.98 7.29
N CYS A 248 14.89 8.63 8.57
CA CYS A 248 15.74 7.62 9.20
C CYS A 248 15.15 6.24 8.85
N ILE A 249 15.92 5.42 8.15
CA ILE A 249 15.58 4.01 7.92
C ILE A 249 16.29 3.22 9.02
N CYS A 250 15.53 2.56 9.89
CA CYS A 250 16.03 1.58 10.86
C CYS A 250 16.26 0.24 10.17
#